data_AF-A0A6J7N3G5-F1
#
_entry.id   AF-A0A6J7N3G5-F1
#
_cell.length_a   1.000
_cell.length_b   1.000
_cell.length_c   1.000
_cell.angle_alpha   90.00
_cell.angle_beta   90.00
_cell.angle_gamma   90.00
#
_symmetry.space_group_name_H-M   'P 1'
#
loop_
_entity.id
_entity.type
_entity.pdbx_description
1 polymer ?
#
loop_
_entity_poly.entity_id
_entity_poly.type
_entity_poly.pdbx_seq_one_letter_code
_entity_poly.pdbx_strand_id
1 'polypeptide(L)'
;MAYVGLTRAQQRLYLTRAEYRSSWGAPSFNPPSRFLEEIPEDLIQWRSTNVTAPRVSPKRNFSAPPPRATGRKSVALDLAIGERVSHDTFGLGTVKALSGEGDRAEATIDFGSYGEKRLLLRYAPVEKL
;
A
#
# COMPACT_ATOMS: atom_id res chain seq x y z
N MET A 1 -3.99 -15.45 -22.18
CA MET A 1 -4.03 -14.52 -23.33
C MET A 1 -2.91 -13.47 -23.34
N ALA A 2 -1.98 -13.44 -22.38
CA ALA A 2 -0.95 -12.40 -22.33
C ALA A 2 0.11 -12.54 -23.45
N TYR A 3 0.52 -13.76 -23.78
CA TYR A 3 1.59 -14.03 -24.75
C TYR A 3 1.33 -13.41 -26.14
N VAL A 4 0.12 -13.59 -26.68
CA VAL A 4 -0.27 -12.99 -27.98
C VAL A 4 -0.30 -11.47 -27.92
N GLY A 5 -0.68 -10.90 -26.76
CA GLY A 5 -0.64 -9.46 -26.54
C GLY A 5 0.81 -8.93 -26.55
N LEU A 6 1.73 -9.69 -25.97
CA LEU A 6 3.16 -9.35 -25.90
C LEU A 6 3.79 -9.28 -27.30
N THR A 7 3.50 -10.26 -28.16
CA THR A 7 4.07 -10.37 -29.51
C THR A 7 3.44 -9.43 -30.55
N ARG A 8 2.37 -8.70 -30.20
CA ARG A 8 1.79 -7.69 -31.09
C ARG A 8 2.63 -6.41 -31.18
N ALA A 9 3.44 -6.13 -30.16
CA ALA A 9 4.31 -4.97 -30.17
C ALA A 9 5.55 -5.24 -31.05
N GLN A 10 5.79 -4.39 -32.05
CA GLN A 10 6.95 -4.54 -32.95
C GLN A 10 8.21 -3.83 -32.44
N GLN A 11 8.05 -2.72 -31.69
CA GLN A 11 9.17 -1.87 -31.26
C GLN A 11 9.20 -1.62 -29.76
N ARG A 12 8.07 -1.20 -29.17
CA ARG A 12 7.98 -0.89 -27.74
C ARG A 12 6.67 -1.44 -27.18
N LEU A 13 6.77 -2.12 -26.04
CA LEU A 13 5.64 -2.59 -25.25
C LEU A 13 5.59 -1.80 -23.95
N TYR A 14 4.44 -1.16 -23.69
CA TYR A 14 4.18 -0.52 -22.41
C TYR A 14 3.17 -1.36 -21.65
N LEU A 15 3.55 -1.79 -20.45
CA LEU A 15 2.67 -2.48 -19.53
C LEU A 15 2.32 -1.53 -18.39
N THR A 16 1.03 -1.38 -18.12
CA THR A 16 0.53 -0.61 -16.98
C THR A 16 -0.25 -1.53 -16.06
N ARG A 17 -0.14 -1.29 -14.76
CA ARG A 17 -0.93 -1.98 -13.75
C ARG A 17 -1.45 -0.96 -12.75
N ALA A 18 -2.62 -1.23 -12.20
CA ALA A 18 -3.16 -0.48 -11.09
C ALA A 18 -3.35 -1.45 -9.93
N GLU A 19 -2.77 -1.13 -8.78
CA GLU A 19 -2.93 -1.92 -7.56
C GLU A 19 -4.38 -1.87 -7.06
N TYR A 20 -5.11 -0.79 -7.41
CA TYR A 20 -6.51 -0.57 -7.07
C TYR A 20 -7.31 -0.22 -8.30
N ARG A 21 -8.51 -0.79 -8.39
CA ARG A 21 -9.50 -0.37 -9.37
C ARG A 21 -10.87 -0.36 -8.72
N SER A 22 -11.54 0.78 -8.76
CA SER A 22 -12.98 0.81 -8.47
C SER A 22 -13.70 0.07 -9.59
N SER A 23 -14.40 -1.00 -9.23
CA SER A 23 -15.22 -1.78 -10.15
C SER A 23 -16.58 -1.96 -9.48
N TRP A 24 -17.66 -1.56 -10.16
CA TRP A 24 -19.02 -1.55 -9.60
C TRP A 24 -19.15 -0.82 -8.25
N GLY A 25 -18.48 0.32 -8.11
CA GLY A 25 -18.59 1.18 -6.92
C GLY A 25 -17.81 0.71 -5.70
N ALA A 26 -17.21 -0.48 -5.74
CA ALA A 26 -16.33 -0.98 -4.69
C ALA A 26 -14.86 -0.95 -5.15
N PRO A 27 -13.93 -0.50 -4.29
CA PRO A 27 -12.51 -0.65 -4.56
C PRO A 27 -12.14 -2.14 -4.54
N SER A 28 -11.47 -2.60 -5.59
CA SER A 28 -10.90 -3.94 -5.67
C SER A 28 -9.39 -3.86 -5.85
N PHE A 29 -8.67 -4.65 -5.07
CA PHE A 29 -7.23 -4.81 -5.21
C PHE A 29 -6.90 -5.79 -6.34
N ASN A 30 -5.91 -5.43 -7.16
CA ASN A 30 -5.47 -6.27 -8.26
C ASN A 30 -3.99 -6.62 -8.04
N PRO A 31 -3.66 -7.87 -7.67
CA PRO A 31 -2.27 -8.28 -7.54
C PRO A 31 -1.53 -8.14 -8.89
N PRO A 32 -0.19 -8.07 -8.88
CA PRO A 32 0.61 -8.13 -10.09
C PRO A 32 0.22 -9.35 -10.93
N SER A 33 0.16 -9.18 -12.24
CA SER A 33 -0.10 -10.30 -13.14
C SER A 33 1.08 -11.28 -13.12
N ARG A 34 0.82 -12.58 -12.96
CA ARG A 34 1.84 -13.64 -13.01
C ARG A 34 2.74 -13.58 -14.26
N PHE A 35 2.20 -13.09 -15.38
CA PHE A 35 2.94 -12.95 -16.63
C PHE A 35 4.07 -11.91 -16.55
N LEU A 36 4.11 -11.06 -15.52
CA LEU A 36 5.22 -10.14 -15.29
C LEU A 36 6.45 -10.86 -14.75
N GLU A 37 6.28 -11.97 -14.02
CA GLU A 37 7.38 -12.77 -13.45
C GLU A 37 8.07 -13.63 -14.53
N GLU A 38 7.35 -13.92 -15.61
CA GLU A 38 7.88 -14.67 -16.76
C GLU A 38 8.77 -13.80 -17.68
N ILE A 39 8.73 -12.47 -17.54
CA ILE A 39 9.53 -11.55 -18.35
C ILE A 39 10.90 -11.37 -17.67
N PRO A 40 12.02 -11.62 -18.38
CA PRO A 40 13.36 -11.36 -17.85
C PRO A 40 13.51 -9.92 -17.34
N GLU A 41 13.98 -9.75 -16.09
CA GLU A 41 14.02 -8.44 -15.41
C GLU A 41 14.91 -7.42 -16.14
N ASP A 42 15.94 -7.89 -16.84
CA ASP A 42 16.85 -7.10 -17.66
C ASP A 42 16.16 -6.42 -18.87
N LEU A 43 15.01 -6.94 -19.30
CA LEU A 43 14.19 -6.36 -20.37
C LEU A 43 13.17 -5.35 -19.83
N ILE A 44 12.98 -5.26 -18.52
CA ILE A 44 11.96 -4.40 -17.91
C ILE A 44 12.56 -3.07 -17.48
N GLN A 45 12.11 -1.99 -18.12
CA GLN A 45 12.34 -0.65 -17.61
C GLN A 45 11.17 -0.21 -16.72
N TRP A 46 11.35 -0.30 -15.40
CA TRP A 46 10.35 0.15 -14.45
C TRP A 46 10.18 1.67 -14.49
N ARG A 47 8.99 2.12 -14.89
CA ARG A 47 8.57 3.52 -14.79
C ARG A 47 7.41 3.60 -13.82
N SER A 48 7.73 3.85 -12.56
CA SER A 48 6.69 4.19 -11.58
C SER A 48 6.29 5.65 -11.78
N THR A 49 4.99 5.90 -11.97
CA THR A 49 4.42 7.24 -11.86
C THR A 49 4.27 7.68 -10.40
N ASN A 50 4.95 7.01 -9.46
CA ASN A 50 5.46 7.68 -8.27
C ASN A 50 6.44 8.75 -8.75
N VAL A 51 5.92 9.79 -9.39
CA VAL A 51 6.53 11.12 -9.36
C VAL A 51 6.90 11.25 -7.90
N THR A 52 8.19 11.22 -7.64
CA THR A 52 8.73 11.68 -6.37
C THR A 52 8.21 13.10 -6.31
N ALA A 53 7.02 13.28 -5.73
CA ALA A 53 6.54 14.58 -5.37
C ALA A 53 7.73 15.14 -4.60
N PRO A 54 8.31 16.28 -5.03
CA PRO A 54 9.45 16.83 -4.35
C PRO A 54 9.06 16.84 -2.88
N ARG A 55 9.88 16.17 -2.07
CA ARG A 55 9.65 16.02 -0.64
C ARG A 55 9.82 17.42 -0.07
N VAL A 56 8.79 18.24 -0.21
CA VAL A 56 8.69 19.54 0.45
C VAL A 56 8.58 19.14 1.90
N SER A 57 9.75 19.06 2.54
CA SER A 57 9.86 18.96 3.97
C SER A 57 9.13 20.21 4.47
N PRO A 58 7.94 20.09 5.08
CA PRO A 58 7.34 21.28 5.64
C PRO A 58 8.31 21.71 6.74
N LYS A 59 8.94 22.89 6.58
CA LYS A 59 9.51 23.59 7.73
C LYS A 59 8.31 23.88 8.64
N ARG A 60 8.02 22.92 9.53
CA ARG A 60 7.01 23.06 10.57
C ARG A 60 7.52 24.12 11.52
N ASN A 61 7.01 25.35 11.38
CA ASN A 61 6.90 26.22 12.53
C ASN A 61 5.92 25.50 13.48
N PHE A 62 6.47 24.94 14.55
CA PHE A 62 5.72 24.26 15.60
C PHE A 62 4.83 25.25 16.32
N SER A 63 3.58 25.38 15.86
CA SER A 63 2.47 25.81 16.70
C SER A 63 1.13 25.24 16.19
N ALA A 64 1.16 24.02 15.66
CA ALA A 64 -0.06 23.26 15.42
C ALA A 64 -0.34 22.41 16.67
N PRO A 65 -1.58 22.42 17.19
CA PRO A 65 -1.96 21.55 18.30
C PRO A 65 -1.67 20.08 17.95
N PRO A 66 -1.34 19.23 18.94
CA PRO A 66 -1.06 17.82 18.70
C PRO A 66 -2.23 17.19 17.91
N PRO A 67 -1.97 16.23 17.00
CA PRO A 67 -3.02 15.58 16.24
C PRO A 67 -4.02 15.00 17.24
N ARG A 68 -5.20 15.62 17.29
CA ARG A 68 -6.30 15.20 18.14
C ARG A 68 -6.69 13.82 17.65
N ALA A 69 -6.57 12.82 18.53
CA ALA A 69 -7.04 11.47 18.27
C ALA A 69 -8.46 11.58 17.71
N THR A 70 -8.62 11.30 16.43
CA THR A 70 -9.92 11.10 15.83
C THR A 70 -10.45 9.86 16.53
N GLY A 71 -11.42 10.04 17.43
CA GLY A 71 -12.03 8.99 18.25
C GLY A 71 -12.79 7.91 17.45
N ARG A 72 -12.41 7.68 16.20
CA ARG A 72 -12.63 6.39 15.54
C ARG A 72 -11.83 5.40 16.35
N LYS A 73 -12.53 4.63 17.21
CA LYS A 73 -12.00 3.41 17.81
C LYS A 73 -11.27 2.70 16.68
N SER A 74 -9.94 2.65 16.76
CA SER A 74 -9.17 1.84 15.85
C SER A 74 -9.78 0.45 15.97
N VAL A 75 -10.11 -0.18 14.84
CA VAL A 75 -10.63 -1.55 14.77
C VAL A 75 -9.55 -2.56 15.22
N ALA A 76 -8.52 -2.07 15.94
CA ALA A 76 -7.38 -2.73 16.53
C ALA A 76 -7.69 -4.01 17.29
N LEU A 77 -8.91 -4.15 17.82
CA LEU A 77 -9.32 -5.35 18.53
C LEU A 77 -9.59 -6.56 17.62
N ASP A 78 -9.82 -6.34 16.32
CA ASP A 78 -10.25 -7.41 15.39
C ASP A 78 -9.30 -7.62 14.20
N LEU A 79 -8.09 -7.05 14.23
CA LEU A 79 -7.08 -7.34 13.20
C LEU A 79 -6.44 -8.70 13.46
N ALA A 80 -6.40 -9.55 12.44
CA ALA A 80 -5.64 -10.79 12.45
C ALA A 80 -4.31 -10.67 11.70
N ILE A 81 -3.36 -11.54 12.05
CA ILE A 81 -2.15 -11.73 11.24
C ILE A 81 -2.55 -12.31 9.88
N GLY A 82 -2.03 -11.74 8.79
CA GLY A 82 -2.41 -12.05 7.42
C GLY A 82 -3.56 -11.20 6.88
N GLU A 83 -4.17 -10.36 7.72
CA GLU A 83 -5.28 -9.51 7.33
C GLU A 83 -4.82 -8.28 6.53
N ARG A 84 -5.69 -7.79 5.67
CA ARG A 84 -5.41 -6.67 4.77
C ARG A 84 -5.97 -5.38 5.37
N VAL A 85 -5.14 -4.35 5.38
CA VAL A 85 -5.44 -3.06 6.01
C VAL A 85 -5.12 -1.91 5.09
N SER A 86 -5.94 -0.87 5.10
CA SER A 86 -5.71 0.40 4.39
C SER A 86 -5.23 1.47 5.36
N HIS A 87 -4.16 2.18 4.98
CA HIS A 87 -3.60 3.30 5.73
C HIS A 87 -3.47 4.54 4.84
N ASP A 88 -3.93 5.70 5.31
CA ASP A 88 -3.96 6.96 4.54
C ASP A 88 -2.60 7.37 3.95
N THR A 89 -1.50 7.14 4.67
CA THR A 89 -0.15 7.54 4.23
C THR A 89 0.57 6.48 3.40
N PHE A 90 0.31 5.20 3.67
CA PHE A 90 1.14 4.10 3.15
C PHE A 90 0.38 3.22 2.14
N GLY A 91 -0.93 3.42 1.99
CA GLY A 91 -1.80 2.59 1.16
C GLY A 91 -2.19 1.30 1.87
N LEU A 92 -2.53 0.24 1.12
CA LEU A 92 -2.76 -1.06 1.72
C LEU A 92 -1.48 -1.74 2.15
N GLY A 93 -1.58 -2.49 3.22
CA GLY A 93 -0.61 -3.51 3.54
C GLY A 93 -1.25 -4.74 4.15
N THR A 94 -0.42 -5.77 4.33
CA THR A 94 -0.79 -7.02 4.98
C THR A 94 -0.17 -7.04 6.37
N VAL A 95 -0.95 -7.33 7.39
CA VAL A 95 -0.45 -7.49 8.75
C VAL A 95 0.44 -8.73 8.80
N LYS A 96 1.75 -8.57 9.02
CA LYS A 96 2.69 -9.68 9.23
C LYS A 96 2.80 -10.08 10.69
N ALA A 97 2.70 -9.14 11.60
CA ALA A 97 2.77 -9.41 13.03
C ALA A 97 1.94 -8.41 13.82
N LEU A 98 1.37 -8.89 14.91
CA LEU A 98 0.72 -8.08 15.93
C LEU A 98 1.48 -8.31 17.23
N SER A 99 1.85 -7.24 17.91
CA SER A 99 2.60 -7.29 19.16
C SER A 99 2.07 -6.23 20.11
N GLY A 100 1.98 -6.57 21.40
CA GLY A 100 1.43 -5.69 22.42
C GLY A 100 -0.08 -5.83 22.58
N GLU A 101 -0.60 -5.26 23.65
CA GLU A 101 -1.99 -5.40 24.08
C GLU A 101 -2.60 -4.02 24.36
N GLY A 102 -3.88 -3.86 24.03
CA GLY A 102 -4.64 -2.61 24.23
C GLY A 102 -3.96 -1.38 23.64
N ASP A 103 -3.67 -0.39 24.48
CA ASP A 103 -3.17 0.93 24.07
C ASP A 103 -1.73 0.95 23.54
N ARG A 104 -1.00 -0.15 23.67
CA ARG A 104 0.36 -0.32 23.13
C ARG A 104 0.42 -1.39 22.04
N ALA A 105 -0.73 -1.76 21.49
CA ALA A 105 -0.78 -2.69 20.38
C ALA A 105 -0.12 -2.06 19.13
N GLU A 106 0.76 -2.84 18.53
CA GLU A 106 1.56 -2.48 17.39
C GLU A 106 1.38 -3.53 16.30
N ALA A 107 1.12 -3.07 15.08
CA ALA A 107 1.03 -3.92 13.90
C ALA A 107 2.27 -3.69 13.03
N THR A 108 2.95 -4.77 12.67
CA THR A 108 3.92 -4.78 11.59
C THR A 108 3.15 -5.09 10.31
N ILE A 109 3.05 -4.10 9.43
CA ILE A 109 2.28 -4.18 8.20
C ILE A 109 3.26 -4.06 7.02
N ASP A 110 3.17 -5.01 6.10
CA ASP A 110 3.91 -4.99 4.84
C ASP A 110 3.10 -4.27 3.77
N PHE A 111 3.54 -3.06 3.40
CA PHE A 111 2.90 -2.21 2.40
C PHE A 111 3.39 -2.49 0.98
N GLY A 112 4.13 -3.59 0.76
CA GLY A 112 4.67 -3.99 -0.54
C GLY A 112 5.67 -2.97 -1.08
N SER A 113 5.17 -1.99 -1.83
CA SER A 113 5.96 -0.91 -2.43
C SER A 113 6.74 -0.06 -1.41
N TYR A 114 6.22 0.09 -0.19
CA TYR A 114 6.86 0.86 0.90
C TYR A 114 7.61 -0.03 1.92
N GLY A 115 7.60 -1.35 1.72
CA GLY A 115 8.15 -2.35 2.63
C GLY A 115 7.39 -2.46 3.96
N GLU A 116 8.03 -3.10 4.93
CA GLU A 116 7.47 -3.35 6.25
C GLU A 116 7.55 -2.10 7.14
N LYS A 117 6.43 -1.74 7.78
CA LYS A 117 6.34 -0.67 8.77
C LYS A 117 5.66 -1.14 10.04
N ARG A 118 6.24 -0.76 11.18
CA ARG A 118 5.66 -0.95 12.50
C ARG A 118 4.84 0.28 12.86
N LEU A 119 3.55 0.07 13.11
CA LEU A 119 2.56 1.11 13.37
C LEU A 119 1.87 0.86 14.71
N LEU A 120 1.77 1.89 15.55
CA LEU A 120 0.98 1.86 16.77
C LEU A 120 -0.50 1.99 16.42
N LEU A 121 -1.30 0.97 16.75
CA LEU A 121 -2.72 0.89 16.37
C LEU A 121 -3.58 2.02 16.95
N ARG A 122 -3.13 2.68 18.03
CA ARG A 122 -3.80 3.85 18.62
C ARG A 122 -3.67 5.13 17.79
N TYR A 123 -2.64 5.23 16.94
CA TYR A 123 -2.30 6.44 16.19
C TYR A 123 -2.30 6.25 14.68
N ALA A 124 -2.37 5.00 14.22
CA ALA A 124 -2.49 4.65 12.82
C ALA A 124 -3.96 4.31 12.52
N PRO A 125 -4.74 5.23 11.90
CA PRO A 125 -6.06 4.88 11.40
C PRO A 125 -5.88 3.84 10.30
N VAL A 126 -6.13 2.57 10.63
CA VAL A 126 -6.14 1.46 9.68
C VAL A 126 -7.58 0.99 9.49
N GLU A 127 -8.04 0.95 8.24
CA GLU A 127 -9.34 0.39 7.88
C GLU A 127 -9.16 -1.05 7.40
N LYS A 128 -9.93 -1.96 8.00
CA LYS A 128 -10.02 -3.37 7.58
C LYS A 128 -10.79 -3.46 6.26
N LEU A 129 -10.32 -4.31 5.35
CA LEU A 129 -10.99 -4.65 4.09
C LEU A 129 -11.40 -6.11 4.03
#